data_AF-A0A4R2QMS8-F1
#
_entry.id   AF-A0A4R2QMS8-F1
#
_cell.length_a   1.000
_cell.length_b   1.000
_cell.length_c   1.000
_cell.angle_alpha   90.00
_cell.angle_beta   90.00
_cell.angle_gamma   90.00
#
_symmetry.space_group_name_H-M   'P 1'
#
loop_
_entity.id
_entity.type
_entity.pdbx_description
1 polymer ?
#
loop_
_entity_poly.entity_id
_entity_poly.type
_entity_poly.pdbx_seq_one_letter_code
_entity_poly.pdbx_strand_id
1 'polypeptide(L)'
;MSDHEQDGEAFATHPRVPVTAREMTEWLGEMAELARAGEVSADELIRVLGELRAAATACANASDWALMAAREAGASLRQVATVFGKGYVRSPAARLEKLHREALTSDEFLELIRARGHDASTGV
;
A
#
# COMPACT_ATOMS: atom_id res chain seq x y z
N MET A 1 26.91 7.45 36.87
CA MET A 1 26.62 8.26 35.67
C MET A 1 26.29 7.26 34.59
N SER A 2 25.00 7.04 34.39
CA SER A 2 24.47 6.07 33.44
C SER A 2 24.02 6.84 32.22
N ASP A 3 24.87 6.87 31.20
CA ASP A 3 24.47 7.34 29.88
C ASP A 3 23.79 6.16 29.17
N HIS A 4 22.46 6.11 29.29
CA HIS A 4 21.63 5.39 28.33
C HIS A 4 21.46 6.32 27.13
N GLU A 5 22.42 6.30 26.22
CA GLU A 5 22.18 6.76 24.85
C GLU A 5 21.15 5.80 24.26
N GLN A 6 19.92 6.29 24.18
CA GLN A 6 18.88 5.70 23.36
C GLN A 6 19.37 5.82 21.92
N ASP A 7 19.90 4.72 21.37
CA ASP A 7 20.17 4.59 19.95
C ASP A 7 18.85 4.81 19.21
N GLY A 8 18.74 6.00 18.63
CA GLY A 8 17.71 6.33 17.67
C GLY A 8 17.77 5.31 16.56
N GLU A 9 16.71 4.52 16.44
CA GLU A 9 16.55 3.49 15.43
C GLU A 9 16.69 4.14 14.06
N ALA A 10 17.90 4.04 13.50
CA ALA A 10 18.22 4.58 12.20
C ALA A 10 17.26 3.92 11.21
N PHE A 11 16.32 4.70 10.67
CA PHE A 11 15.47 4.28 9.58
C PHE A 11 16.34 3.57 8.55
N ALA A 12 16.09 2.28 8.35
CA ALA A 12 16.90 1.44 7.49
C ALA A 12 17.16 2.17 6.16
N THR A 13 18.42 2.18 5.73
CA THR A 13 18.97 2.92 4.57
C THR A 13 18.33 2.59 3.22
N HIS A 14 17.28 1.76 3.19
CA HIS A 14 16.55 1.36 2.00
C HIS A 14 15.04 1.41 2.27
N PRO A 15 14.25 2.13 1.44
CA PRO A 15 12.81 2.16 1.58
C PRO A 15 12.24 0.75 1.41
N ARG A 16 11.44 0.30 2.38
CA ARG A 16 10.71 -0.98 2.32
C ARG A 16 9.21 -0.74 2.31
N VAL A 17 8.49 -1.67 1.68
CA VAL A 17 7.03 -1.70 1.80
C VAL A 17 6.64 -2.03 3.25
N PRO A 18 5.61 -1.37 3.82
CA PRO A 18 5.20 -1.60 5.20
C PRO A 18 4.61 -3.00 5.48
N VAL A 19 4.15 -3.70 4.44
CA VAL A 19 3.59 -5.05 4.53
C VAL A 19 4.08 -5.88 3.33
N THR A 20 4.51 -7.11 3.59
CA THR A 20 4.97 -8.05 2.58
C THR A 20 3.95 -9.15 2.31
N ALA A 21 4.02 -9.75 1.11
CA ALA A 21 3.18 -10.90 0.77
C ALA A 21 3.42 -12.09 1.71
N ARG A 22 4.65 -12.25 2.22
CA ARG A 22 5.00 -13.30 3.19
C ARG A 22 4.26 -13.08 4.50
N GLU A 23 4.37 -11.89 5.08
CA GLU A 23 3.67 -11.55 6.34
C GLU A 23 2.16 -11.70 6.22
N MET A 24 1.58 -11.25 5.10
CA MET A 24 0.15 -11.44 4.85
C MET A 24 -0.25 -12.93 4.74
N THR A 25 0.62 -13.75 4.14
CA THR A 25 0.36 -15.20 4.00
C THR A 25 0.50 -15.93 5.32
N GLU A 26 1.50 -15.57 6.14
CA GLU A 26 1.69 -16.09 7.49
C GLU A 26 0.48 -15.78 8.36
N TRP A 27 0.06 -14.50 8.39
CA TRP A 27 -1.15 -14.07 9.09
C TRP A 27 -2.41 -14.79 8.60
N LEU A 28 -2.57 -15.00 7.29
CA LEU A 28 -3.72 -15.72 6.74
C LEU A 28 -3.74 -17.19 7.20
N GLY A 29 -2.58 -17.81 7.38
CA GLY A 29 -2.45 -19.15 7.95
C GLY A 29 -3.01 -19.23 9.37
N GLU A 30 -2.61 -18.30 10.23
CA GLU A 30 -3.11 -18.20 11.61
C GLU A 30 -4.62 -17.96 11.67
N MET A 31 -5.12 -17.00 10.89
CA MET A 31 -6.56 -16.71 10.81
C MET A 31 -7.37 -17.91 10.33
N ALA A 32 -6.83 -18.72 9.42
CA ALA A 32 -7.50 -19.91 8.93
C ALA A 32 -7.62 -20.99 10.02
N GLU A 33 -6.62 -21.13 10.91
CA GLU A 33 -6.71 -22.03 12.06
C GLU A 33 -7.74 -21.53 13.08
N LEU A 34 -7.71 -20.24 13.43
CA LEU A 34 -8.67 -19.66 14.36
C LEU A 34 -10.12 -19.77 13.84
N ALA A 35 -10.33 -19.52 12.55
CA ALA A 35 -11.64 -19.69 11.92
C ALA A 35 -12.11 -21.17 11.92
N ARG A 36 -11.21 -22.13 11.67
CA ARG A 36 -11.53 -23.56 11.75
C ARG A 36 -11.88 -24.02 13.16
N ALA A 37 -11.20 -23.47 14.16
CA ALA A 37 -11.47 -23.73 15.57
C ALA A 37 -12.79 -23.07 16.06
N GLY A 38 -13.39 -22.19 15.25
CA GLY A 38 -14.59 -21.44 15.64
C GLY A 38 -14.27 -20.30 16.62
N GLU A 39 -13.00 -19.88 16.72
CA GLU A 39 -12.54 -18.82 17.61
C GLU A 39 -12.76 -17.42 17.03
N VAL A 40 -13.09 -17.32 15.74
CA VAL A 40 -13.46 -16.07 15.07
C VAL A 40 -14.88 -16.20 14.54
N SER A 41 -15.74 -15.28 14.95
CA SER A 41 -17.12 -15.21 14.50
C SER A 41 -17.25 -14.69 13.06
N ALA A 42 -18.42 -14.93 12.44
CA ALA A 42 -18.70 -14.39 11.11
C ALA A 42 -18.66 -12.86 11.07
N ASP A 43 -19.14 -12.18 12.11
CA ASP A 43 -19.14 -10.72 12.19
C ASP A 43 -17.71 -10.15 12.28
N GLU A 44 -16.83 -10.82 13.03
CA GLU A 44 -15.41 -10.47 13.09
C GLU A 44 -14.72 -10.66 11.74
N LEU A 45 -15.02 -11.75 11.02
CA LEU A 45 -14.51 -11.96 9.65
C LEU A 45 -15.00 -10.89 8.68
N ILE A 46 -16.25 -10.43 8.80
CA ILE A 46 -16.79 -9.33 8.00
C ILE A 46 -16.05 -8.02 8.30
N ARG A 47 -15.76 -7.74 9.59
CA ARG A 47 -14.95 -6.57 9.98
C ARG A 47 -13.55 -6.63 9.39
N VAL A 48 -12.86 -7.78 9.54
CA VAL A 48 -11.52 -8.01 8.98
C VAL A 48 -11.54 -7.87 7.45
N LEU A 49 -12.59 -8.35 6.77
CA LEU A 49 -12.75 -8.14 5.34
C LEU A 49 -12.81 -6.64 4.98
N GLY A 50 -13.54 -5.83 5.75
CA GLY A 50 -13.57 -4.38 5.59
C GLY A 50 -12.18 -3.75 5.72
N GLU A 51 -11.43 -4.12 6.75
CA GLU A 51 -10.07 -3.66 7.00
C GLU A 51 -9.11 -4.05 5.88
N LEU A 52 -9.17 -5.29 5.40
CA LEU A 52 -8.38 -5.77 4.26
C LEU A 52 -8.69 -5.00 2.98
N ARG A 53 -9.96 -4.63 2.73
CA ARG A 53 -10.33 -3.80 1.58
C ARG A 53 -9.78 -2.38 1.67
N ALA A 54 -9.80 -1.79 2.86
CA ALA A 54 -9.17 -0.49 3.10
C ALA A 54 -7.65 -0.57 2.89
N ALA A 55 -7.00 -1.59 3.45
CA ALA A 55 -5.56 -1.83 3.28
C ALA A 55 -5.18 -2.08 1.81
N ALA A 56 -5.97 -2.85 1.07
CA ALA A 56 -5.76 -3.08 -0.36
C ALA A 56 -5.86 -1.78 -1.17
N THR A 57 -6.81 -0.90 -0.82
CA THR A 57 -6.93 0.43 -1.43
C THR A 57 -5.71 1.29 -1.14
N ALA A 58 -5.23 1.30 0.11
CA ALA A 58 -4.01 2.00 0.48
C ALA A 58 -2.78 1.48 -0.27
N CYS A 59 -2.63 0.15 -0.41
CA CYS A 59 -1.55 -0.46 -1.19
C CYS A 59 -1.63 -0.09 -2.68
N ALA A 60 -2.83 -0.06 -3.26
CA ALA A 60 -3.03 0.37 -4.64
C ALA A 60 -2.64 1.84 -4.86
N ASN A 61 -3.05 2.73 -3.93
CA ASN A 61 -2.66 4.13 -3.94
C ASN A 61 -1.15 4.31 -3.78
N ALA A 62 -0.51 3.56 -2.89
CA ALA A 62 0.94 3.58 -2.72
C ALA A 62 1.67 3.10 -3.99
N SER A 63 1.15 2.08 -4.67
CA SER A 63 1.69 1.61 -5.95
C SER A 63 1.56 2.66 -7.06
N ASP A 64 0.45 3.38 -7.12
CA ASP A 64 0.24 4.46 -8.10
C ASP A 64 1.15 5.66 -7.83
N TRP A 65 1.28 6.05 -6.56
CA TRP A 65 2.20 7.09 -6.13
C TRP A 65 3.64 6.73 -6.50
N ALA A 66 4.08 5.51 -6.20
CA ALA A 66 5.43 5.04 -6.51
C ALA A 66 5.70 5.01 -8.02
N LEU A 67 4.68 4.69 -8.83
CA LEU A 67 4.77 4.78 -10.28
C LEU A 67 5.01 6.23 -10.74
N MET A 68 4.27 7.19 -10.21
CA MET A 68 4.45 8.62 -10.53
C MET A 68 5.83 9.11 -10.09
N ALA A 69 6.21 8.86 -8.83
CA ALA A 69 7.50 9.26 -8.27
C ALA A 69 8.69 8.67 -9.04
N ALA A 70 8.61 7.40 -9.45
CA ALA A 70 9.66 6.78 -10.28
C ALA A 70 9.76 7.45 -11.66
N ARG A 71 8.63 7.85 -12.25
CA ARG A 71 8.61 8.57 -13.53
C ARG A 71 9.19 9.97 -13.43
N GLU A 72 8.89 10.68 -12.34
CA GLU A 72 9.48 12.00 -12.03
C GLU A 72 10.98 11.91 -11.80
N ALA A 73 11.44 10.85 -11.14
CA ALA A 73 12.86 10.55 -10.96
C ALA A 73 13.58 10.08 -12.24
N GLY A 74 12.89 10.04 -13.38
CA GLY A 74 13.47 9.73 -14.70
C GLY A 74 13.48 8.25 -15.09
N ALA A 75 12.89 7.35 -14.31
CA ALA A 75 12.83 5.93 -14.68
C ALA A 75 12.00 5.73 -15.95
N SER A 76 12.54 5.07 -16.98
CA SER A 76 11.85 4.84 -18.26
C SER A 76 10.62 3.92 -18.11
N LEU A 77 9.65 4.05 -19.03
CA LEU A 77 8.49 3.13 -19.08
C LEU A 77 8.91 1.66 -19.23
N ARG A 78 10.05 1.39 -19.89
CA ARG A 78 10.59 0.03 -20.03
C ARG A 78 11.08 -0.52 -18.69
N GLN A 79 11.74 0.28 -17.86
CA GLN A 79 12.16 -0.13 -16.52
C GLN A 79 10.94 -0.39 -15.63
N VAL A 80 9.96 0.52 -15.66
CA VAL A 80 8.70 0.37 -14.93
C VAL A 80 7.95 -0.89 -15.38
N ALA A 81 7.87 -1.17 -16.69
CA ALA A 81 7.14 -2.34 -17.20
C ALA A 81 7.63 -3.68 -16.64
N THR A 82 8.84 -3.78 -16.11
CA THR A 82 9.36 -5.01 -15.51
C THR A 82 8.61 -5.45 -14.25
N VAL A 83 7.99 -4.52 -13.52
CA VAL A 83 7.20 -4.84 -12.31
C VAL A 83 5.73 -5.10 -12.62
N PHE A 84 5.24 -4.65 -13.78
CA PHE A 84 3.88 -4.92 -14.25
C PHE A 84 3.89 -6.26 -14.99
N GLY A 85 3.62 -7.35 -14.26
CA GLY A 85 3.60 -8.70 -14.82
C GLY A 85 2.62 -8.87 -15.99
N LYS A 86 2.67 -10.03 -16.68
CA LYS A 86 1.86 -10.35 -17.88
C LYS A 86 0.33 -10.28 -17.68
N GLY A 87 -0.15 -10.15 -16.45
CA GLY A 87 -1.58 -10.07 -16.09
C GLY A 87 -2.10 -8.66 -15.78
N TYR A 88 -1.27 -7.62 -15.89
CA TYR A 88 -1.77 -6.25 -15.70
C TYR A 88 -2.68 -5.87 -16.86
N VAL A 89 -3.95 -5.59 -16.54
CA VAL A 89 -5.02 -5.29 -17.52
C VAL A 89 -4.70 -4.03 -18.36
N ARG A 90 -3.79 -3.17 -17.91
CA ARG A 90 -3.35 -1.96 -18.63
C ARG A 90 -1.84 -1.84 -18.63
N SER A 91 -1.30 -1.33 -19.74
CA SER A 91 0.12 -0.98 -19.82
C SER A 91 0.49 0.10 -18.78
N PRO A 92 1.74 0.14 -18.31
CA PRO A 92 2.20 1.19 -17.39
C PRO A 92 1.95 2.60 -17.93
N ALA A 93 2.05 2.78 -19.25
CA ALA A 93 1.78 4.05 -19.92
C ALA A 93 0.30 4.48 -19.77
N ALA A 94 -0.65 3.58 -20.03
CA ALA A 94 -2.07 3.86 -19.89
C ALA A 94 -2.47 4.10 -18.42
N ARG A 95 -1.80 3.44 -17.47
CA ARG A 95 -1.99 3.70 -16.04
C ARG A 95 -1.49 5.09 -15.67
N LEU A 96 -0.29 5.45 -16.11
CA LEU A 96 0.31 6.76 -15.86
C LEU A 96 -0.53 7.89 -16.49
N GLU A 97 -0.97 7.73 -17.74
CA GLU A 97 -1.85 8.71 -18.40
C GLU A 97 -3.14 8.94 -17.60
N LYS A 98 -3.75 7.86 -17.08
CA LYS A 98 -4.92 8.01 -16.21
C LYS A 98 -4.58 8.81 -14.94
N LEU A 99 -3.46 8.50 -14.28
CA LEU A 99 -3.05 9.18 -13.06
C LEU A 99 -2.79 10.68 -13.31
N HIS A 100 -2.14 11.02 -14.42
CA HIS A 100 -1.89 12.41 -14.82
C HIS A 100 -3.15 13.24 -15.13
N ARG A 101 -4.33 12.61 -15.26
CA ARG A 101 -5.61 13.33 -15.31
C ARG A 101 -6.15 13.70 -13.92
N GLU A 102 -5.69 13.01 -12.88
CA GLU A 102 -6.10 13.24 -11.49
C GLU A 102 -5.10 14.13 -10.75
N ALA A 103 -3.79 13.95 -10.97
CA ALA A 103 -2.71 14.71 -10.37
C ALA A 103 -1.49 14.78 -11.31
N LEU A 104 -0.86 15.95 -11.44
CA LEU A 104 0.29 16.16 -12.32
C LEU A 104 1.60 15.70 -11.68
N THR A 105 1.64 15.67 -10.34
CA THR A 105 2.83 15.24 -9.58
C THR A 105 2.49 14.19 -8.51
N SER A 106 3.50 13.44 -8.09
CA SER A 106 3.40 12.47 -7.01
C SER A 106 3.03 13.14 -5.67
N ASP A 107 3.48 14.37 -5.43
CA ASP A 107 3.08 15.17 -4.26
C ASP A 107 1.61 15.60 -4.32
N GLU A 108 1.14 16.09 -5.48
CA GLU A 108 -0.29 16.41 -5.68
C GLU A 108 -1.17 15.17 -5.47
N PHE A 109 -0.71 14.02 -5.95
CA PHE A 109 -1.43 12.76 -5.76
C PHE A 109 -1.49 12.34 -4.29
N LEU A 110 -0.41 12.55 -3.52
CA LEU A 110 -0.38 12.27 -2.09
C LEU A 110 -1.38 13.14 -1.32
N GLU A 111 -1.46 14.43 -1.64
CA GLU A 111 -2.47 15.34 -1.06
C GLU A 111 -3.89 14.89 -1.40
N LEU A 112 -4.12 14.42 -2.63
CA LEU A 112 -5.40 13.89 -3.06
C LEU A 112 -5.81 12.64 -2.23
N ILE A 113 -4.87 11.72 -1.99
CA ILE A 113 -5.11 10.55 -1.13
C ILE A 113 -5.43 10.96 0.31
N ARG A 114 -4.69 11.93 0.85
CA ARG A 114 -4.90 12.44 2.22
C ARG A 114 -6.29 13.06 2.37
N ALA A 115 -6.72 13.86 1.40
CA ALA A 115 -8.07 14.44 1.39
C ALA A 115 -9.15 13.35 1.37
N ARG A 116 -9.03 12.35 0.47
CA ARG A 116 -9.98 11.23 0.37
C ARG A 116 -10.02 10.36 1.65
N GLY A 117 -8.88 10.17 2.32
CA GLY A 117 -8.79 9.42 3.57
C GLY A 117 -9.37 10.16 4.77
N HIS A 118 -9.29 11.50 4.76
CA HIS A 118 -9.95 12.34 5.77
C HIS A 118 -11.48 12.25 5.64
N ASP A 119 -12.01 12.33 4.41
CA ASP A 119 -13.46 12.25 4.16
C ASP A 119 -14.06 10.89 4.57
N ALA A 120 -13.29 9.79 4.44
CA ALA A 120 -13.72 8.47 4.89
C ALA A 120 -13.77 8.33 6.43
N SER A 121 -13.05 9.18 7.17
CA SER A 121 -12.98 9.14 8.64
C SER A 121 -14.03 10.04 9.32
N THR A 122 -14.59 11.01 8.59
CA THR A 122 -15.59 11.97 9.10
C THR A 122 -17.03 11.54 8.81
N GLY A 123 -17.23 10.42 8.12
CA GLY A 123 -18.54 9.83 7.84
C GLY A 123 -19.03 8.89 8.95
N VAL A 124 -19.32 9.46 10.14
CA VAL A 124 -20.13 8.84 11.20
C VAL A 124 -21.21 9.84 11.61
#